data_AF-A0A3B5M760-F1
#
_entry.id   AF-A0A3B5M760-F1
#
_cell.length_a   1.000
_cell.length_b   1.000
_cell.length_c   1.000
_cell.angle_alpha   90.00
_cell.angle_beta   90.00
_cell.angle_gamma   90.00
#
_symmetry.space_group_name_H-M   'P 1'
#
loop_
_entity.id
_entity.type
_entity.pdbx_description
1 polymer ?
#
loop_
_entity_poly.entity_id
_entity_poly.type
_entity_poly.pdbx_seq_one_letter_code
_entity_poly.pdbx_strand_id
1 'polypeptide(L)'
;AMSSYMSSESRRVSPSAHGNKFDTAHRKKAVANIFENVNQDSLMRLFQKTGDMKAEERVRSIFSYTQDPEETARALMALKQRKKDKFLRIAGMVRQLLMLR
;
A
#
# COMPACT_ATOMS: atom_id res chain seq x y z
N ALA A 1 -32.82 -6.30 40.03
CA ALA A 1 -32.09 -5.23 39.33
C ALA A 1 -31.94 -5.63 37.86
N MET A 2 -32.60 -4.94 36.93
CA MET A 2 -32.50 -5.22 35.49
C MET A 2 -31.21 -4.58 34.96
N SER A 3 -30.29 -5.43 34.48
CA SER A 3 -29.04 -5.03 33.86
C SER A 3 -29.33 -4.38 32.51
N SER A 4 -29.07 -3.07 32.39
CA SER A 4 -29.12 -2.36 31.12
C SER A 4 -28.00 -2.87 30.23
N TYR A 5 -28.32 -3.66 29.21
CA TYR A 5 -27.39 -3.97 28.13
C TYR A 5 -27.00 -2.66 27.44
N MET A 6 -25.79 -2.20 27.73
CA MET A 6 -25.10 -1.16 26.98
C MET A 6 -25.10 -1.57 25.50
N SER A 7 -25.94 -0.92 24.69
CA SER A 7 -25.81 -0.97 23.24
C SER A 7 -24.44 -0.40 22.88
N SER A 8 -23.49 -1.29 22.62
CA SER A 8 -22.21 -0.92 22.02
C SER A 8 -22.49 -0.57 20.57
N GLU A 9 -22.85 0.69 20.31
CA GLU A 9 -22.95 1.28 18.97
C GLU A 9 -21.54 1.24 18.35
N SER A 10 -21.18 0.09 17.77
CA SER A 10 -19.99 -0.04 16.95
C SER A 10 -20.25 0.82 15.71
N ARG A 11 -19.79 2.07 15.76
CA ARG A 11 -19.81 3.01 14.63
C ARG A 11 -18.97 2.42 13.50
N ARG A 12 -19.60 1.58 12.68
CA ARG A 12 -19.02 1.04 11.45
C ARG A 12 -18.78 2.22 10.51
N VAL A 13 -17.56 2.75 10.52
CA VAL A 13 -17.05 3.63 9.47
C VAL A 13 -16.77 2.78 8.23
N SER A 14 -17.82 2.51 7.46
CA SER A 14 -17.67 1.92 6.12
C SER A 14 -17.47 3.04 5.09
N PRO A 15 -16.42 2.98 4.24
CA PRO A 15 -16.22 3.94 3.15
C PRO A 15 -17.35 3.94 2.10
N SER A 16 -18.25 2.95 2.17
CA SER A 16 -19.39 2.79 1.26
C SER A 16 -20.65 3.54 1.69
N ALA A 17 -20.62 4.32 2.77
CA ALA A 17 -21.72 5.20 3.12
C ALA A 17 -21.91 6.25 2.02
N HIS A 18 -22.94 6.07 1.19
CA HIS A 18 -23.41 7.03 0.21
C HIS A 18 -23.50 8.41 0.87
N GLY A 19 -22.59 9.32 0.53
CA GLY A 19 -22.58 10.69 1.06
C GLY A 19 -21.22 11.19 1.53
N ASN A 20 -20.28 10.30 1.90
CA ASN A 20 -18.94 10.75 2.29
C ASN A 20 -18.04 10.87 1.05
N LYS A 21 -18.24 11.95 0.28
CA LYS A 21 -17.33 12.31 -0.81
C LYS A 21 -16.02 12.77 -0.17
N PHE A 22 -14.98 11.94 -0.24
CA PHE A 22 -13.63 12.38 0.11
C PHE A 22 -13.30 13.61 -0.74
N ASP A 23 -13.09 14.76 -0.09
CA ASP A 23 -12.65 15.98 -0.76
C ASP A 23 -11.24 15.76 -1.31
N THR A 24 -11.18 15.36 -2.58
CA THR A 24 -9.95 15.16 -3.31
C THR A 24 -9.43 16.45 -3.94
N ALA A 25 -10.22 17.54 -3.96
CA ALA A 25 -9.84 18.80 -4.59
C ALA A 25 -8.77 19.55 -3.78
N HIS A 26 -8.83 19.46 -2.45
CA HIS A 26 -7.88 20.10 -1.53
C HIS A 26 -6.81 19.14 -1.02
N ARG A 27 -6.84 17.88 -1.47
CA ARG A 27 -5.85 16.89 -1.05
C ARG A 27 -4.49 17.30 -1.59
N LYS A 28 -3.53 17.56 -0.68
CA LYS A 28 -2.12 17.77 -1.04
C LYS A 28 -1.69 16.67 -2.01
N LYS A 29 -1.09 17.04 -3.13
CA LYS A 29 -0.52 16.08 -4.08
C LYS A 29 0.43 15.17 -3.29
N ALA A 30 0.25 13.86 -3.40
CA ALA A 30 1.17 12.91 -2.80
C ALA A 30 2.56 13.17 -3.39
N VAL A 31 3.51 13.54 -2.54
CA VAL A 31 4.92 13.65 -2.95
C VAL A 31 5.45 12.25 -3.20
N ALA A 32 6.17 12.06 -4.30
CA ALA A 32 6.64 10.75 -4.72
C ALA A 32 7.58 10.09 -3.69
N ASN A 33 8.35 10.90 -2.97
CA ASN A 33 9.26 10.44 -1.91
C ASN A 33 9.11 11.28 -0.64
N ILE A 34 8.39 10.75 0.35
CA ILE A 34 8.24 11.40 1.67
C ILE A 34 9.54 11.40 2.50
N PHE A 35 10.57 10.67 2.06
CA PHE A 35 11.86 10.55 2.73
C PHE A 35 12.99 11.32 2.04
N GLU A 36 12.69 12.09 0.98
CA GLU A 36 13.68 12.78 0.14
C GLU A 36 14.65 13.67 0.94
N ASN A 37 14.15 14.35 1.98
CA ASN A 37 14.94 15.24 2.84
C ASN A 37 15.11 14.69 4.26
N VAL A 38 14.96 13.38 4.45
CA VAL A 38 15.07 12.73 5.76
C VAL A 38 16.44 12.08 5.90
N ASN A 39 17.14 12.38 6.99
CA ASN A 39 18.40 11.71 7.32
C ASN A 39 18.17 10.22 7.65
N GLN A 40 19.00 9.34 7.09
CA GLN A 40 18.98 7.90 7.32
C GLN A 40 19.03 7.54 8.82
N ASP A 41 19.90 8.18 9.59
CA ASP A 41 20.03 7.89 11.03
C ASP A 41 18.79 8.29 11.83
N SER A 42 18.17 9.42 11.47
CA SER A 42 16.93 9.88 12.09
C SER A 42 15.79 8.91 11.81
N LEU A 43 15.73 8.36 10.60
CA LEU A 43 14.74 7.37 10.21
C LEU A 43 14.94 6.02 10.92
N MET A 44 16.19 5.57 11.05
CA MET A 44 16.54 4.36 11.81
C MET A 44 16.09 4.47 13.27
N ARG A 45 16.44 5.58 13.93
CA ARG A 45 16.05 5.83 15.32
C ARG A 45 14.54 5.89 15.49
N LEU A 46 13.82 6.47 14.52
CA LEU A 46 12.36 6.50 14.53
C LEU A 46 11.78 5.09 14.53
N PHE A 47 12.20 4.25 13.60
CA PHE A 47 11.70 2.87 13.50
C PHE A 47 12.02 2.05 14.76
N GLN A 48 13.25 2.15 15.27
CA GLN A 48 13.63 1.51 16.53
C GLN A 48 12.75 1.98 17.70
N LYS A 49 12.53 3.29 17.83
CA LYS A 49 11.70 3.87 18.90
C LYS A 49 10.24 3.43 18.83
N THR A 50 9.73 3.16 17.62
CA THR A 50 8.38 2.61 17.43
C THR A 50 8.28 1.10 17.64
N GLY A 51 9.37 0.43 18.00
CA GLY A 51 9.39 -1.02 18.21
C GLY A 51 9.39 -1.83 16.91
N ASP A 52 9.86 -1.24 15.80
CA ASP A 52 9.96 -1.92 14.52
C ASP A 52 11.13 -2.92 14.53
N MET A 53 10.81 -4.21 14.64
CA MET A 53 11.80 -5.31 14.64
C MET A 53 12.62 -5.40 13.36
N LYS A 54 12.17 -4.74 12.28
CA LYS A 54 12.83 -4.72 10.97
C LYS A 54 13.32 -3.31 10.58
N ALA A 55 13.59 -2.46 11.58
CA ALA A 55 14.02 -1.07 11.37
C ALA A 55 15.16 -0.96 10.34
N GLU A 56 16.18 -1.81 10.45
CA GLU A 56 17.34 -1.78 9.56
C GLU A 56 16.99 -2.17 8.12
N GLU A 57 16.24 -3.26 7.94
CA GLU A 57 15.76 -3.70 6.62
C GLU A 57 14.90 -2.62 5.97
N ARG A 58 14.03 -1.96 6.76
CA ARG A 58 13.17 -0.89 6.25
C ARG A 58 13.96 0.32 5.82
N VAL A 59 14.90 0.80 6.64
CA VAL A 59 15.78 1.92 6.27
C VAL A 59 16.56 1.56 5.00
N ARG A 60 17.16 0.38 4.96
CA ARG A 60 17.89 -0.09 3.77
C ARG A 60 16.98 -0.04 2.54
N SER A 61 15.74 -0.54 2.61
CA SER A 61 14.81 -0.54 1.47
C SER A 61 14.41 0.86 0.96
N ILE A 62 14.43 1.87 1.85
CA ILE A 62 14.07 3.26 1.51
C ILE A 62 15.24 3.95 0.79
N PHE A 63 16.48 3.71 1.22
CA PHE A 63 17.67 4.35 0.67
C PHE A 63 18.36 3.53 -0.44
N SER A 64 18.16 2.22 -0.48
CA SER A 64 18.77 1.32 -1.48
C SER A 64 18.25 1.54 -2.90
N TYR A 65 17.16 2.29 -3.07
CA TYR A 65 16.59 2.61 -4.38
C TYR A 65 17.50 3.49 -5.26
N THR A 66 18.63 3.97 -4.73
CA THR A 66 19.49 4.94 -5.43
C THR A 66 20.82 4.38 -5.93
N GLN A 67 21.22 3.15 -5.59
CA GLN A 67 22.62 2.73 -5.78
C GLN A 67 22.87 1.58 -6.76
N ASP A 68 21.87 0.78 -7.13
CA ASP A 68 22.04 -0.23 -8.18
C ASP A 68 21.02 -0.09 -9.32
N PRO A 69 21.45 0.46 -10.49
CA PRO A 69 20.61 0.53 -11.67
C PRO A 69 20.20 -0.86 -12.19
N GLU A 70 20.97 -1.92 -11.89
CA GLU A 70 20.70 -3.27 -12.35
C GLU A 70 19.56 -3.93 -11.55
N GLU A 71 19.58 -3.83 -10.22
CA GLU A 71 18.44 -4.21 -9.37
C GLU A 71 17.16 -3.45 -9.72
N THR A 72 17.28 -2.15 -10.01
CA THR A 72 16.12 -1.33 -10.41
C THR A 72 15.53 -1.82 -11.73
N ALA A 73 16.38 -2.08 -12.73
CA ALA A 73 15.97 -2.61 -14.02
C ALA A 73 15.30 -4.00 -13.87
N ARG A 74 15.85 -4.88 -13.03
CA ARG A 74 15.27 -6.19 -12.73
C ARG A 74 13.89 -6.08 -12.07
N ALA A 75 13.74 -5.20 -11.08
CA ALA A 75 12.46 -4.96 -10.43
C ALA A 75 11.40 -4.42 -11.41
N LEU A 76 11.77 -3.50 -12.29
CA LEU A 76 10.88 -2.96 -13.32
C LEU A 76 10.45 -4.03 -14.33
N MET A 77 11.38 -4.89 -14.75
CA MET A 77 11.08 -6.01 -15.65
C MET A 77 10.13 -7.02 -15.00
N ALA A 78 10.35 -7.38 -13.74
CA ALA A 78 9.45 -8.26 -12.98
C ALA A 78 8.04 -7.65 -12.83
N LEU A 79 7.95 -6.34 -12.59
CA LEU A 79 6.66 -5.64 -12.52
C LEU A 79 5.92 -5.66 -13.87
N LYS A 80 6.65 -5.42 -14.97
CA LYS A 80 6.11 -5.47 -16.34
C LYS A 80 5.58 -6.87 -16.67
N GLN A 81 6.32 -7.91 -16.28
CA GLN A 81 5.90 -9.29 -16.47
C GLN A 81 4.64 -9.61 -15.66
N ARG A 82 4.63 -9.27 -14.36
CA ARG A 82 3.46 -9.48 -13.49
C ARG A 82 2.19 -8.82 -14.04
N LYS A 83 2.32 -7.61 -14.63
CA LYS A 83 1.19 -6.92 -15.28
C LYS A 83 0.67 -7.74 -16.46
N LYS A 84 1.55 -8.22 -17.34
CA LYS A 84 1.18 -9.08 -18.48
C LYS A 84 0.51 -10.37 -18.03
N ASP A 85 1.08 -11.06 -17.06
CA ASP A 85 0.54 -12.33 -16.55
C ASP A 85 -0.86 -12.14 -15.95
N LYS A 86 -1.09 -11.02 -15.24
CA LYS A 86 -2.40 -10.66 -14.73
C LYS A 86 -3.41 -10.46 -15.87
N PHE A 87 -3.02 -9.78 -16.94
CA PHE A 87 -3.88 -9.62 -18.12
C PHE A 87 -4.19 -10.97 -18.78
N LEU A 88 -3.20 -11.84 -18.97
CA LEU A 88 -3.39 -13.16 -19.57
C LEU A 88 -4.31 -14.04 -18.71
N ARG A 89 -4.19 -14.00 -17.37
CA ARG A 89 -5.13 -14.67 -16.47
C ARG A 89 -6.56 -14.18 -16.65
N ILE A 90 -6.77 -12.86 -16.70
CA ILE A 90 -8.11 -12.28 -16.88
C ILE A 90 -8.68 -12.69 -18.24
N ALA A 91 -7.89 -12.58 -19.31
CA ALA A 91 -8.31 -12.98 -20.65
C ALA A 91 -8.68 -14.47 -20.73
N GLY A 92 -7.89 -15.34 -20.08
CA GLY A 92 -8.18 -16.77 -19.97
C GLY A 92 -9.51 -17.05 -19.26
N MET A 93 -9.77 -16.36 -18.14
CA MET A 93 -11.04 -16.48 -17.42
C MET A 93 -12.24 -16.02 -18.25
N VAL A 94 -12.11 -14.91 -18.99
CA VAL A 94 -13.16 -14.41 -19.90
C VAL A 94 -13.43 -15.43 -21.01
N ARG A 95 -12.39 -16.02 -21.60
CA ARG A 95 -12.54 -17.06 -22.63
C ARG A 95 -13.27 -18.29 -22.09
N GLN A 96 -12.93 -18.76 -20.89
CA GLN A 96 -13.62 -19.89 -20.24
C GLN A 96 -15.09 -19.59 -20.00
N LEU A 97 -15.41 -18.38 -19.53
CA LEU A 97 -16.80 -17.94 -19.34
C LEU A 97 -17.60 -17.92 -20.65
N LEU A 98 -16.99 -17.47 -21.74
CA LEU A 98 -17.64 -17.40 -23.06
C LEU A 98 -17.83 -18.79 -23.72
N MET A 99 -17.00 -19.78 -23.39
CA MET A 99 -17.11 -21.15 -23.89
C MET A 99 -18.15 -22.00 -23.11
N LEU A 100 -18.61 -21.50 -21.95
CA LEU A 100 -19.63 -22.13 -21.12
C LEU A 100 -21.06 -21.60 -21.41
N ARG A 101 -21.23 -20.87 -22.52
CA ARG A 101 -22.51 -20.40 -23.07
C ARG A 101 -22.81 -21.11 -24.38
#